data_AF-A0A438DTD8-F1
#
_entry.id   AF-A0A438DTD8-F1
#
_cell.length_a   1.000
_cell.length_b   1.000
_cell.length_c   1.000
_cell.angle_alpha   90.00
_cell.angle_beta   90.00
_cell.angle_gamma   90.00
#
_symmetry.space_group_name_H-M   'P 1'
#
loop_
_entity.id
_entity.type
_entity.pdbx_description
1 polymer ?
#
loop_
_entity_poly.entity_id
_entity_poly.type
_entity_poly.pdbx_seq_one_letter_code
_entity_poly.pdbx_strand_id
1 'polypeptide(L)'
;MFPRSTHETFSQKLYQTFKSHKRFSKPKLSPTDFTIYHYAGDVTYQTEHFLDKNKDYVVAEHQSLLSASRCSFVADLFPPLPEESSKTSKFSSIGSRFKQQLQSLLETLSATEPHYVRCVKPNNLLKPSIFENNNVLQQLRCGGVLEAIRISCAGYPTRRTFVEFIARFGILAPDVLKGSCDEVTTSKRILEKVDLKGYQIGKTKVFLRAGQMAELDARRNEVLGRSASIIQRKVRSYLTRKSFVLLRQSAIQIQASCRVQVACHRYEKMRKEAACQMIQKDLRMYLARKAYNRLCSSAVSIQTGMRVMGACNELRFRKQTKAAIIIQAAKETGALQAAKTMLEKQVEELTCQLQLEKRMRKSLKYYLGNISQGVADGSSGSPIIDGSSAPSPRYFLGHCEPFMRLASNLSKLNLSYPSGVGFHSGRTSTILLLHKQADFQSYMMMLDDPFTK
;
A
#
# COMPACT_ATOMS: atom_id res chain seq x y z
N MET A 1 66.66 16.40 -79.53
CA MET A 1 67.00 15.00 -79.83
C MET A 1 68.53 14.94 -79.97
N PHE A 2 69.23 14.25 -79.07
CA PHE A 2 70.70 14.19 -79.09
C PHE A 2 71.16 12.72 -79.16
N PRO A 3 71.97 12.29 -80.14
CA PRO A 3 72.26 10.88 -80.37
C PRO A 3 73.11 10.22 -79.27
N ARG A 4 73.80 11.01 -78.43
CA ARG A 4 74.59 10.52 -77.28
C ARG A 4 73.97 10.83 -75.91
N SER A 5 72.68 11.18 -75.82
CA SER A 5 72.05 11.44 -74.52
C SER A 5 71.61 10.15 -73.82
N THR A 6 72.23 9.86 -72.67
CA THR A 6 71.80 8.82 -71.72
C THR A 6 70.75 9.36 -70.74
N HIS A 7 70.08 8.47 -70.01
CA HIS A 7 69.13 8.84 -68.95
C HIS A 7 69.80 9.67 -67.83
N GLU A 8 71.10 9.45 -67.56
CA GLU A 8 71.89 10.26 -66.63
C GLU A 8 72.07 11.70 -67.12
N THR A 9 72.38 11.90 -68.41
CA THR A 9 72.46 13.26 -68.98
C THR A 9 71.12 13.98 -68.96
N PHE A 10 70.01 13.23 -68.93
CA PHE A 10 68.65 13.76 -68.79
C PHE A 10 68.34 14.13 -67.33
N SER A 11 68.62 13.25 -66.36
CA SER A 11 68.41 13.56 -64.93
C SER A 11 69.26 14.74 -64.46
N GLN A 12 70.53 14.81 -64.87
CA GLN A 12 71.41 15.96 -64.61
C GLN A 12 70.83 17.27 -65.16
N LYS A 13 70.28 17.27 -66.38
CA LYS A 13 69.61 18.45 -66.97
C LYS A 13 68.33 18.81 -66.20
N LEU A 14 67.52 17.84 -65.78
CA LEU A 14 66.37 18.11 -64.92
C LEU A 14 66.78 18.78 -63.60
N TYR A 15 67.82 18.28 -62.91
CA TYR A 15 68.33 18.88 -61.69
C TYR A 15 68.88 20.30 -61.91
N GLN A 16 69.52 20.57 -63.05
CA GLN A 16 70.01 21.90 -63.40
C GLN A 16 68.85 22.88 -63.68
N THR A 17 67.88 22.49 -64.50
CA THR A 17 66.75 23.34 -64.91
C THR A 17 65.76 23.62 -63.78
N PHE A 18 65.46 22.62 -62.94
CA PHE A 18 64.39 22.70 -61.94
C PHE A 18 64.86 22.84 -60.49
N LYS A 19 66.16 23.14 -60.25
CA LYS A 19 66.79 23.25 -58.92
C LYS A 19 66.02 24.13 -57.92
N SER A 20 65.38 25.21 -58.41
CA SER A 20 64.65 26.20 -57.61
C SER A 20 63.13 25.95 -57.55
N HIS A 21 62.61 24.94 -58.25
CA HIS A 21 61.17 24.76 -58.42
C HIS A 21 60.53 24.01 -57.25
N LYS A 22 59.62 24.68 -56.52
CA LYS A 22 59.00 24.19 -55.27
C LYS A 22 58.31 22.82 -55.31
N ARG A 23 58.05 22.23 -56.48
CA ARG A 23 57.45 20.89 -56.64
C ARG A 23 58.40 19.83 -57.20
N PHE A 24 59.69 20.11 -57.29
CA PHE A 24 60.70 19.22 -57.82
C PHE A 24 61.80 18.99 -56.78
N SER A 25 62.25 17.76 -56.62
CA SER A 25 63.24 17.39 -55.61
C SER A 25 64.15 16.26 -56.10
N LYS A 26 65.39 16.24 -55.61
CA LYS A 26 66.35 15.16 -55.89
C LYS A 26 66.37 14.16 -54.73
N PRO A 27 66.11 12.85 -54.97
CA PRO A 27 66.31 11.79 -53.98
C PRO A 27 67.72 11.75 -53.41
N LYS A 28 67.85 11.33 -52.14
CA LYS A 28 69.15 11.22 -51.46
C LYS A 28 69.93 9.95 -51.81
N LEU A 29 69.24 8.87 -52.19
CA LEU A 29 69.87 7.55 -52.40
C LEU A 29 70.11 7.23 -53.88
N SER A 30 69.16 7.51 -54.77
CA SER A 30 69.32 7.29 -56.21
C SER A 30 69.83 8.56 -56.92
N PRO A 31 70.99 8.52 -57.62
CA PRO A 31 71.61 9.69 -58.22
C PRO A 31 70.93 10.15 -59.53
N THR A 32 70.07 9.29 -60.10
CA THR A 32 69.43 9.37 -61.42
C THR A 32 67.91 9.63 -61.39
N ASP A 33 67.24 9.36 -60.28
CA ASP A 33 65.79 9.51 -60.14
C ASP A 33 65.40 10.96 -59.81
N PHE A 34 64.13 11.33 -59.99
CA PHE A 34 63.61 12.63 -59.54
C PHE A 34 62.25 12.48 -58.85
N THR A 35 61.99 13.30 -57.84
CA THR A 35 60.71 13.33 -57.13
C THR A 35 59.90 14.55 -57.55
N ILE A 36 58.63 14.36 -57.89
CA ILE A 36 57.66 15.45 -58.09
C ILE A 36 56.65 15.43 -56.94
N TYR A 37 56.36 16.61 -56.41
CA TYR A 37 55.34 16.82 -55.38
C TYR A 37 53.98 17.06 -56.06
N HIS A 38 53.19 15.99 -56.19
CA HIS A 38 51.82 16.05 -56.73
C HIS A 38 50.81 16.39 -55.63
N TYR A 39 49.60 16.79 -56.00
CA TYR A 39 48.52 17.04 -55.04
C TYR A 39 48.13 15.79 -54.21
N ALA A 40 48.42 14.61 -54.76
CA ALA A 40 48.16 13.30 -54.15
C ALA A 40 49.27 12.84 -53.19
N GLY A 41 50.41 13.53 -53.14
CA GLY A 41 51.64 13.11 -52.48
C GLY A 41 52.85 13.08 -53.42
N ASP A 42 53.99 12.66 -52.87
CA ASP A 42 55.28 12.72 -53.55
C ASP A 42 55.53 11.44 -54.35
N VAL A 43 55.91 11.58 -55.62
CA VAL A 43 56.17 10.45 -56.53
C VAL A 43 57.58 10.54 -57.06
N THR A 44 58.39 9.51 -56.80
CA THR A 44 59.74 9.37 -57.34
C THR A 44 59.69 8.57 -58.65
N TYR A 45 60.23 9.17 -59.71
CA TYR A 45 60.28 8.61 -61.05
C TYR A 45 61.70 8.14 -61.37
N GLN A 46 61.80 6.89 -61.80
CA GLN A 46 63.03 6.32 -62.35
C GLN A 46 63.24 6.85 -63.78
N THR A 47 64.46 7.29 -64.10
CA THR A 47 64.80 7.82 -65.43
C THR A 47 65.26 6.75 -66.43
N GLU A 48 65.46 5.52 -65.97
CA GLU A 48 65.84 4.39 -66.80
C GLU A 48 64.83 4.13 -67.93
N HIS A 49 65.33 3.93 -69.16
CA HIS A 49 64.57 3.85 -70.40
C HIS A 49 63.61 5.03 -70.70
N PHE A 50 63.60 6.11 -69.91
CA PHE A 50 62.63 7.21 -70.08
C PHE A 50 62.80 7.94 -71.41
N LEU A 51 64.05 8.08 -71.88
CA LEU A 51 64.34 8.63 -73.20
C LEU A 51 63.88 7.70 -74.33
N ASP A 52 64.10 6.38 -74.19
CA ASP A 52 63.82 5.41 -75.24
C ASP A 52 62.32 5.14 -75.39
N LYS A 53 61.61 4.98 -74.26
CA LYS A 53 60.14 4.93 -74.22
C LYS A 53 59.49 6.17 -74.81
N ASN A 54 60.11 7.34 -74.72
CA ASN A 54 59.58 8.57 -75.30
C ASN A 54 59.94 8.77 -76.80
N LYS A 55 60.82 7.95 -77.40
CA LYS A 55 61.24 8.11 -78.80
C LYS A 55 60.21 7.63 -79.82
N ASP A 56 59.36 6.67 -79.46
CA ASP A 56 58.34 6.06 -80.35
C ASP A 56 58.90 5.65 -81.72
N TYR A 57 60.08 5.02 -81.72
CA TYR A 57 60.87 4.82 -82.93
C TYR A 57 60.28 3.72 -83.83
N VAL A 58 59.39 4.13 -84.72
CA VAL A 58 58.90 3.31 -85.84
C VAL A 58 59.90 3.37 -87.00
N VAL A 59 60.34 2.21 -87.47
CA VAL A 59 61.18 2.05 -88.66
C VAL A 59 60.30 2.26 -89.89
N ALA A 60 60.60 3.27 -90.72
CA ALA A 60 59.77 3.64 -91.87
C ALA A 60 59.67 2.49 -92.89
N GLU A 61 60.74 1.74 -93.08
CA GLU A 61 60.83 0.56 -93.93
C GLU A 61 59.87 -0.55 -93.46
N HIS A 62 59.67 -0.71 -92.15
CA HIS A 62 58.71 -1.67 -91.59
C HIS A 62 57.27 -1.20 -91.83
N GLN A 63 56.98 0.10 -91.68
CA GLN A 63 55.66 0.65 -91.98
C GLN A 63 55.33 0.48 -93.48
N SER A 64 56.27 0.79 -94.37
CA SER A 64 56.11 0.58 -95.82
C SER A 64 55.91 -0.88 -96.21
N LEU A 65 56.57 -1.82 -95.54
CA LEU A 65 56.35 -3.27 -95.75
C LEU A 65 54.95 -3.71 -95.29
N LEU A 66 54.45 -3.17 -94.17
CA LEU A 66 53.14 -3.50 -93.62
C LEU A 66 51.98 -2.86 -94.42
N SER A 67 52.16 -1.63 -94.90
CA SER A 67 51.18 -0.97 -95.80
C SER A 67 51.12 -1.65 -97.17
N ALA A 68 52.22 -2.24 -97.64
CA ALA A 68 52.27 -3.05 -98.86
C ALA A 68 51.78 -4.50 -98.68
N SER A 69 51.16 -4.83 -97.54
CA SER A 69 50.64 -6.17 -97.26
C SER A 69 49.48 -6.54 -98.19
N ARG A 70 49.45 -7.81 -98.64
CA ARG A 70 48.33 -8.37 -99.42
C ARG A 70 47.06 -8.60 -98.59
N CYS A 71 47.13 -8.48 -97.27
CA CYS A 71 45.97 -8.56 -96.39
C CYS A 71 45.47 -7.14 -96.11
N SER A 72 44.27 -6.81 -96.60
CA SER A 72 43.65 -5.48 -96.42
C SER A 72 43.65 -5.03 -94.97
N PHE A 73 43.17 -5.88 -94.05
CA PHE A 73 43.17 -5.60 -92.61
C PHE A 73 44.54 -5.20 -92.05
N VAL A 74 45.65 -5.69 -92.61
CA VAL A 74 47.00 -5.28 -92.19
C VAL A 74 47.39 -3.94 -92.83
N ALA A 75 47.09 -3.73 -94.11
CA ALA A 75 47.34 -2.45 -94.76
C ALA A 75 46.52 -1.29 -94.14
N ASP A 76 45.25 -1.55 -93.81
CA ASP A 76 44.32 -0.60 -93.18
C ASP A 76 44.78 -0.14 -91.78
N LEU A 77 45.51 -1.00 -91.05
CA LEU A 77 46.09 -0.67 -89.74
C LEU A 77 47.36 0.20 -89.84
N PHE A 78 48.03 0.20 -90.99
CA PHE A 78 49.26 0.94 -91.25
C PHE A 78 49.08 1.87 -92.46
N PRO A 79 48.23 2.90 -92.36
CA PRO A 79 48.04 3.85 -93.45
C PRO A 79 49.36 4.50 -93.87
N PRO A 80 49.52 4.85 -95.16
CA PRO A 80 50.71 5.55 -95.64
C PRO A 80 50.87 6.88 -94.91
N LEU A 81 52.12 7.23 -94.59
CA LEU A 81 52.44 8.53 -94.02
C LEU A 81 52.05 9.64 -95.01
N PRO A 82 51.53 10.80 -94.55
CA PRO A 82 51.35 11.95 -95.41
C PRO A 82 52.69 12.35 -96.03
N GLU A 83 52.71 12.68 -97.32
CA GLU A 83 53.90 13.20 -98.00
C GLU A 83 54.22 14.61 -97.45
N GLU A 84 55.05 14.70 -96.40
CA GLU A 84 55.40 15.97 -95.76
C GLU A 84 56.26 16.84 -96.69
N SER A 85 55.59 17.68 -97.49
CA SER A 85 56.18 18.68 -98.38
C SER A 85 56.78 19.88 -97.62
N SER A 86 57.57 19.66 -96.56
CA SER A 86 58.39 20.70 -95.91
C SER A 86 59.58 20.10 -95.14
N LYS A 87 60.74 20.78 -95.19
CA LYS A 87 62.02 20.29 -94.62
C LYS A 87 62.13 20.40 -93.09
N THR A 88 61.02 20.27 -92.35
CA THR A 88 61.02 20.20 -90.89
C THR A 88 60.11 19.08 -90.39
N SER A 89 60.55 17.83 -90.54
CA SER A 89 59.93 16.69 -89.85
C SER A 89 60.06 16.92 -88.34
N LYS A 90 58.97 17.35 -87.71
CA LYS A 90 58.94 17.73 -86.28
C LYS A 90 58.76 16.46 -85.46
N PHE A 91 59.89 15.84 -85.11
CA PHE A 91 59.99 14.66 -84.24
C PHE A 91 58.94 14.68 -83.11
N SER A 92 57.88 13.87 -83.28
CA SER A 92 56.73 13.84 -82.39
C SER A 92 56.89 12.73 -81.37
N SER A 93 57.40 13.09 -80.21
CA SER A 93 57.50 12.16 -79.08
C SER A 93 56.13 11.78 -78.49
N ILE A 94 56.04 10.64 -77.80
CA ILE A 94 54.84 10.25 -77.04
C ILE A 94 54.43 11.35 -76.06
N GLY A 95 55.38 11.97 -75.36
CA GLY A 95 55.10 13.08 -74.44
C GLY A 95 54.45 14.30 -75.10
N SER A 96 54.82 14.64 -76.34
CA SER A 96 54.17 15.72 -77.11
C SER A 96 52.78 15.31 -77.60
N ARG A 97 52.62 14.10 -78.15
CA ARG A 97 51.33 13.57 -78.63
C ARG A 97 50.31 13.45 -77.51
N PHE A 98 50.71 12.87 -76.37
CA PHE A 98 49.88 12.74 -75.18
C PHE A 98 49.49 14.11 -74.61
N LYS A 99 50.41 15.10 -74.58
CA LYS A 99 50.09 16.47 -74.17
C LYS A 99 49.04 17.11 -75.08
N GLN A 100 49.13 16.95 -76.40
CA GLN A 100 48.16 17.48 -77.35
C GLN A 100 46.77 16.82 -77.18
N GLN A 101 46.72 15.50 -77.05
CA GLN A 101 45.48 14.76 -76.80
C GLN A 101 44.82 15.16 -75.47
N LEU A 102 45.62 15.29 -74.40
CA LEU A 102 45.12 15.74 -73.09
C LEU A 102 44.62 17.18 -73.12
N GLN A 103 45.29 18.08 -73.87
CA GLN A 103 44.86 19.46 -74.04
C GLN A 103 43.49 19.55 -74.72
N SER A 104 43.30 18.84 -75.84
CA SER A 104 42.01 18.79 -76.56
C SER A 104 40.88 18.18 -75.71
N LEU A 105 41.18 17.15 -74.90
CA LEU A 105 40.23 16.59 -73.95
C LEU A 105 39.85 17.61 -72.86
N LEU A 106 40.81 18.35 -72.31
CA LEU A 106 40.56 19.38 -71.30
C LEU A 106 39.76 20.55 -71.86
N GLU A 107 40.00 20.96 -73.10
CA GLU A 107 39.20 21.97 -73.81
C GLU A 107 37.74 21.51 -73.95
N THR A 108 37.52 20.28 -74.43
CA THR A 108 36.18 19.67 -74.55
C THR A 108 35.46 19.63 -73.20
N LEU A 109 36.14 19.18 -72.14
CA LEU A 109 35.58 19.12 -70.79
C LEU A 109 35.29 20.52 -70.22
N SER A 110 36.12 21.52 -70.52
CA SER A 110 35.94 22.89 -70.03
C SER A 110 34.72 23.62 -70.61
N ALA A 111 34.21 23.16 -71.76
CA ALA A 111 32.98 23.65 -72.38
C ALA A 111 31.70 22.99 -71.81
N THR A 112 31.83 22.06 -70.85
CA THR A 112 30.70 21.28 -70.27
C THR A 112 30.58 21.48 -68.76
N GLU A 113 29.42 21.19 -68.18
CA GLU A 113 29.27 21.14 -66.72
C GLU A 113 29.85 19.81 -66.17
N PRO A 114 30.88 19.84 -65.29
CA PRO A 114 31.56 18.62 -64.87
C PRO A 114 30.87 17.96 -63.66
N HIS A 115 30.30 16.77 -63.87
CA HIS A 115 29.80 15.91 -62.80
C HIS A 115 30.85 14.88 -62.36
N TYR A 116 31.22 14.88 -61.07
CA TYR A 116 32.32 14.05 -60.55
C TYR A 116 31.82 12.79 -59.83
N VAL A 117 32.12 11.61 -60.39
CA VAL A 117 32.03 10.33 -59.69
C VAL A 117 33.43 9.91 -59.20
N ARG A 118 33.53 9.43 -57.95
CA ARG A 118 34.79 8.98 -57.34
C ARG A 118 34.66 7.55 -56.83
N CYS A 119 35.17 6.60 -57.60
CA CYS A 119 35.21 5.19 -57.22
C CYS A 119 36.25 4.95 -56.11
N VAL A 120 35.92 4.08 -55.15
CA VAL A 120 36.80 3.70 -54.03
C VAL A 120 36.76 2.18 -53.87
N LYS A 121 37.93 1.54 -53.89
CA LYS A 121 38.10 0.10 -53.63
C LYS A 121 38.15 -0.12 -52.11
N PRO A 122 37.19 -0.83 -51.48
CA PRO A 122 37.09 -0.92 -50.03
C PRO A 122 38.13 -1.85 -49.41
N ASN A 123 38.57 -2.89 -50.13
CA ASN A 123 39.61 -3.83 -49.71
C ASN A 123 40.32 -4.43 -50.92
N ASN A 124 41.54 -4.92 -50.74
CA ASN A 124 42.30 -5.54 -51.82
C ASN A 124 41.91 -6.99 -52.12
N LEU A 125 41.27 -7.68 -51.16
CA LEU A 125 40.82 -9.07 -51.25
C LEU A 125 39.57 -9.30 -52.12
N LEU A 126 38.97 -8.23 -52.66
CA LEU A 126 37.73 -8.25 -53.47
C LEU A 126 36.51 -8.88 -52.76
N LYS A 127 36.48 -8.85 -51.41
CA LYS A 127 35.39 -9.44 -50.61
C LYS A 127 34.34 -8.39 -50.22
N PRO A 128 33.05 -8.74 -50.12
CA PRO A 128 32.04 -7.84 -49.54
C PRO A 128 32.33 -7.57 -48.05
N SER A 129 31.83 -6.45 -47.53
CA SER A 129 31.86 -6.05 -46.12
C SER A 129 33.23 -5.90 -45.43
N ILE A 130 34.35 -6.11 -46.13
CA ILE A 130 35.70 -5.80 -45.63
C ILE A 130 36.07 -4.36 -46.03
N PHE A 131 36.53 -3.56 -45.07
CA PHE A 131 36.94 -2.17 -45.28
C PHE A 131 38.33 -1.90 -44.70
N GLU A 132 39.31 -1.70 -45.58
CA GLU A 132 40.72 -1.50 -45.24
C GLU A 132 41.03 0.00 -45.05
N ASN A 133 40.82 0.52 -43.83
CA ASN A 133 40.95 1.93 -43.47
C ASN A 133 42.14 2.66 -44.13
N ASN A 134 43.35 2.07 -44.07
CA ASN A 134 44.56 2.69 -44.63
C ASN A 134 44.53 2.80 -46.16
N ASN A 135 44.06 1.74 -46.84
CA ASN A 135 43.99 1.71 -48.30
C ASN A 135 42.89 2.63 -48.82
N VAL A 136 41.76 2.76 -48.10
CA VAL A 136 40.72 3.73 -48.43
C VAL A 136 41.16 5.16 -48.13
N LEU A 137 41.81 5.42 -46.99
CA LEU A 137 42.33 6.75 -46.65
C LEU A 137 43.35 7.24 -47.69
N GLN A 138 44.23 6.36 -48.17
CA GLN A 138 45.18 6.70 -49.23
C GLN A 138 44.47 7.00 -50.56
N GLN A 139 43.44 6.23 -50.94
CA GLN A 139 42.59 6.56 -52.10
C GLN A 139 41.86 7.90 -51.95
N LEU A 140 41.38 8.26 -50.77
CA LEU A 140 40.72 9.55 -50.52
C LEU A 140 41.69 10.75 -50.56
N ARG A 141 42.97 10.54 -50.23
CA ARG A 141 44.06 11.49 -50.49
C ARG A 141 44.33 11.62 -51.99
N CYS A 142 44.65 10.51 -52.65
CA CYS A 142 45.03 10.52 -54.06
C CYS A 142 43.90 10.93 -55.01
N GLY A 143 42.64 10.67 -54.66
CA GLY A 143 41.46 11.13 -55.39
C GLY A 143 41.07 12.60 -55.14
N GLY A 144 41.82 13.33 -54.30
CA GLY A 144 41.59 14.74 -53.99
C GLY A 144 40.37 15.02 -53.09
N VAL A 145 39.72 13.99 -52.55
CA VAL A 145 38.47 14.12 -51.78
C VAL A 145 38.72 14.90 -50.48
N LEU A 146 39.81 14.59 -49.77
CA LEU A 146 40.18 15.33 -48.55
C LEU A 146 40.54 16.80 -48.83
N GLU A 147 41.11 17.10 -50.01
CA GLU A 147 41.45 18.47 -50.40
C GLU A 147 40.21 19.28 -50.77
N ALA A 148 39.25 18.67 -51.48
CA ALA A 148 37.93 19.27 -51.72
C ALA A 148 37.17 19.53 -50.41
N ILE A 149 37.25 18.61 -49.44
CA ILE A 149 36.71 18.81 -48.08
C ILE A 149 37.43 19.96 -47.37
N ARG A 150 38.77 20.03 -47.44
CA ARG A 150 39.57 21.12 -46.83
C ARG A 150 39.14 22.50 -47.35
N ILE A 151 38.95 22.63 -48.66
CA ILE A 151 38.47 23.86 -49.30
C ILE A 151 37.03 24.17 -48.87
N SER A 152 36.13 23.17 -48.84
CA SER A 152 34.74 23.33 -48.39
C SER A 152 34.65 23.80 -46.92
N CYS A 153 35.50 23.26 -46.05
CA CYS A 153 35.57 23.59 -44.62
C CYS A 153 36.14 24.99 -44.33
N ALA A 154 36.99 25.54 -45.21
CA ALA A 154 37.48 26.92 -45.09
C ALA A 154 36.35 27.96 -45.33
N GLY A 155 35.39 27.61 -46.19
CA GLY A 155 34.16 28.35 -46.41
C GLY A 155 33.04 27.96 -45.45
N TYR A 156 31.95 27.41 -46.01
CA TYR A 156 30.72 27.08 -45.31
C TYR A 156 30.30 25.64 -45.64
N PRO A 157 30.82 24.64 -44.89
CA PRO A 157 30.55 23.23 -45.15
C PRO A 157 29.13 22.82 -44.74
N THR A 158 28.54 23.46 -43.73
CA THR A 158 27.19 23.15 -43.25
C THR A 158 26.18 24.15 -43.82
N ARG A 159 25.15 23.62 -44.49
CA ARG A 159 24.13 24.40 -45.21
C ARG A 159 22.76 23.81 -44.91
N ARG A 160 21.79 24.63 -44.48
CA ARG A 160 20.42 24.19 -44.12
C ARG A 160 19.40 25.13 -44.73
N THR A 161 18.24 24.60 -45.15
CA THR A 161 17.08 25.44 -45.52
C THR A 161 16.57 26.18 -44.28
N PHE A 162 15.89 27.32 -44.48
CA PHE A 162 15.36 28.08 -43.34
C PHE A 162 14.29 27.28 -42.58
N VAL A 163 13.38 26.59 -43.27
CA VAL A 163 12.42 25.64 -42.67
C VAL A 163 13.09 24.63 -41.73
N GLU A 164 14.13 23.91 -42.18
CA GLU A 164 14.87 22.95 -41.34
C GLU A 164 15.56 23.63 -40.14
N PHE A 165 16.13 24.81 -40.37
CA PHE A 165 16.85 25.56 -39.34
C PHE A 165 15.90 26.05 -38.23
N ILE A 166 14.77 26.64 -38.61
CA ILE A 166 13.74 27.15 -37.69
C ILE A 166 13.10 25.98 -36.94
N ALA A 167 12.74 24.88 -37.62
CA ALA A 167 12.16 23.71 -36.98
C ALA A 167 13.10 23.05 -35.95
N ARG A 168 14.42 23.06 -36.20
CA ARG A 168 15.41 22.51 -35.26
C ARG A 168 15.74 23.47 -34.11
N PHE A 169 15.95 24.76 -34.40
CA PHE A 169 16.56 25.72 -33.48
C PHE A 169 15.63 26.81 -32.95
N GLY A 170 14.37 26.89 -33.40
CA GLY A 170 13.40 27.87 -32.90
C GLY A 170 13.17 27.83 -31.38
N ILE A 171 13.42 26.68 -30.74
CA ILE A 171 13.41 26.53 -29.28
C ILE A 171 14.47 27.39 -28.55
N LEU A 172 15.52 27.86 -29.23
CA LEU A 172 16.51 28.79 -28.69
C LEU A 172 15.96 30.22 -28.57
N ALA A 173 14.94 30.58 -29.37
CA ALA A 173 14.36 31.91 -29.42
C ALA A 173 12.83 31.86 -29.63
N PRO A 174 12.06 31.26 -28.70
CA PRO A 174 10.61 31.06 -28.85
C PRO A 174 9.81 32.37 -28.93
N ASP A 175 10.41 33.50 -28.55
CA ASP A 175 9.81 34.83 -28.70
C ASP A 175 9.76 35.28 -30.17
N VAL A 176 10.74 34.87 -30.98
CA VAL A 176 10.84 35.21 -32.41
C VAL A 176 9.76 34.47 -33.21
N LEU A 177 9.42 33.25 -32.81
CA LEU A 177 8.39 32.41 -33.44
C LEU A 177 6.95 32.94 -33.29
N LYS A 178 6.72 33.96 -32.44
CA LYS A 178 5.37 34.51 -32.18
C LYS A 178 4.94 35.57 -33.20
N GLY A 179 5.85 36.07 -34.04
CA GLY A 179 5.56 37.07 -35.07
C GLY A 179 5.44 36.45 -36.46
N SER A 180 4.55 37.01 -37.29
CA SER A 180 4.60 36.78 -38.74
C SER A 180 5.82 37.51 -39.30
N CYS A 181 6.90 36.76 -39.55
CA CYS A 181 8.20 37.28 -39.99
C CYS A 181 8.86 36.28 -40.93
N ASP A 182 9.35 36.74 -42.08
CA ASP A 182 9.95 35.91 -43.12
C ASP A 182 11.01 34.96 -42.57
N GLU A 183 11.09 33.75 -43.12
CA GLU A 183 12.00 32.69 -42.64
C GLU A 183 13.46 33.15 -42.53
N VAL A 184 13.88 34.04 -43.44
CA VAL A 184 15.19 34.70 -43.46
C VAL A 184 15.42 35.54 -42.19
N THR A 185 14.45 36.38 -41.83
CA THR A 185 14.53 37.29 -40.68
C THR A 185 14.39 36.52 -39.36
N THR A 186 13.53 35.51 -39.33
CA THR A 186 13.36 34.59 -38.19
C THR A 186 14.64 33.82 -37.93
N SER A 187 15.29 33.27 -38.98
CA SER A 187 16.59 32.60 -38.87
C SER A 187 17.71 33.54 -38.41
N LYS A 188 17.74 34.79 -38.91
CA LYS A 188 18.70 35.82 -38.47
C LYS A 188 18.54 36.14 -36.99
N ARG A 189 17.32 36.41 -36.52
CA ARG A 189 17.02 36.71 -35.12
C ARG A 189 17.35 35.54 -34.16
N ILE A 190 17.16 34.29 -34.59
CA ILE A 190 17.60 33.11 -33.83
C ILE A 190 19.12 33.13 -33.65
N LEU A 191 19.89 33.39 -34.72
CA LEU A 191 21.35 33.43 -34.68
C LEU A 191 21.89 34.63 -33.87
N GLU A 192 21.24 35.79 -33.96
CA GLU A 192 21.52 36.98 -33.16
C GLU A 192 21.28 36.73 -31.66
N LYS A 193 20.19 36.05 -31.28
CA LYS A 193 19.92 35.69 -29.86
C LYS A 193 20.93 34.70 -29.27
N VAL A 194 21.76 34.05 -30.10
CA VAL A 194 22.77 33.06 -29.68
C VAL A 194 24.20 33.67 -29.68
N ASP A 195 24.37 34.90 -30.19
CA ASP A 195 25.68 35.56 -30.43
C ASP A 195 26.66 34.71 -31.29
N LEU A 196 26.12 33.93 -32.23
CA LEU A 196 26.94 33.13 -33.13
C LEU A 196 27.66 34.04 -34.14
N LYS A 197 28.99 33.96 -34.21
CA LYS A 197 29.81 34.86 -35.05
C LYS A 197 30.26 34.20 -36.36
N GLY A 198 30.23 34.94 -37.47
CA GLY A 198 30.78 34.50 -38.75
C GLY A 198 29.96 33.49 -39.55
N TYR A 199 28.66 33.32 -39.23
CA TYR A 199 27.68 32.68 -40.12
C TYR A 199 27.40 33.55 -41.35
N GLN A 200 26.70 33.00 -42.35
CA GLN A 200 26.15 33.77 -43.48
C GLN A 200 24.71 33.33 -43.82
N ILE A 201 23.95 34.23 -44.42
CA ILE A 201 22.56 34.00 -44.85
C ILE A 201 22.49 34.17 -46.37
N GLY A 202 22.10 33.11 -47.08
CA GLY A 202 21.87 33.14 -48.52
C GLY A 202 20.40 33.39 -48.87
N LYS A 203 20.04 33.22 -50.16
CA LYS A 203 18.66 33.43 -50.64
C LYS A 203 17.66 32.37 -50.13
N THR A 204 18.11 31.13 -49.88
CA THR A 204 17.25 29.98 -49.53
C THR A 204 17.78 29.12 -48.38
N LYS A 205 18.98 29.42 -47.88
CA LYS A 205 19.72 28.58 -46.92
C LYS A 205 20.57 29.41 -45.96
N VAL A 206 20.68 28.94 -44.73
CA VAL A 206 21.67 29.37 -43.73
C VAL A 206 23.00 28.66 -44.01
N PHE A 207 24.11 29.38 -43.93
CA PHE A 207 25.47 28.91 -44.16
C PHE A 207 26.28 29.02 -42.86
N LEU A 208 26.81 27.90 -42.39
CA LEU A 208 27.51 27.76 -41.11
C LEU A 208 28.92 27.19 -41.33
N ARG A 209 29.87 27.67 -40.53
CA ARG A 209 31.25 27.17 -40.49
C ARG A 209 31.33 25.83 -39.77
N ALA A 210 32.47 25.15 -39.87
CA ALA A 210 32.74 23.94 -39.10
C ALA A 210 32.58 24.21 -37.57
N GLY A 211 32.11 23.21 -36.82
CA GLY A 211 31.84 23.31 -35.38
C GLY A 211 30.50 23.99 -35.01
N GLN A 212 30.08 25.04 -35.73
CA GLN A 212 28.93 25.87 -35.33
C GLN A 212 27.59 25.13 -35.21
N MET A 213 27.37 24.10 -36.01
CA MET A 213 26.19 23.23 -35.89
C MET A 213 26.16 22.49 -34.54
N ALA A 214 27.32 22.02 -34.06
CA ALA A 214 27.44 21.35 -32.77
C ALA A 214 27.29 22.32 -31.58
N GLU A 215 27.74 23.57 -31.73
CA GLU A 215 27.51 24.63 -30.76
C GLU A 215 26.01 24.96 -30.62
N LEU A 216 25.31 25.13 -31.74
CA LEU A 216 23.84 25.34 -31.76
C LEU A 216 23.09 24.14 -31.15
N ASP A 217 23.50 22.90 -31.46
CA ASP A 217 22.92 21.70 -30.85
C ASP A 217 23.24 21.59 -29.35
N ALA A 218 24.42 22.00 -28.89
CA ALA A 218 24.76 22.04 -27.47
C ALA A 218 23.86 23.02 -26.70
N ARG A 219 23.68 24.25 -27.21
CA ARG A 219 22.72 25.22 -26.65
C ARG A 219 21.29 24.69 -26.66
N ARG A 220 20.88 23.99 -27.71
CA ARG A 220 19.55 23.37 -27.84
C ARG A 220 19.33 22.30 -26.78
N ASN A 221 20.33 21.46 -26.56
CA ASN A 221 20.30 20.41 -25.53
C ASN A 221 20.32 21.00 -24.11
N GLU A 222 21.01 22.13 -23.89
CA GLU A 222 20.99 22.86 -22.62
C GLU A 222 19.56 23.36 -22.28
N VAL A 223 18.88 24.02 -23.23
CA VAL A 223 17.49 24.48 -23.04
C VAL A 223 16.55 23.30 -22.80
N LEU A 224 16.64 22.23 -23.59
CA LEU A 224 15.85 21.01 -23.41
C LEU A 224 16.09 20.36 -22.04
N GLY A 225 17.33 20.29 -21.56
CA GLY A 225 17.69 19.75 -20.25
C GLY A 225 17.09 20.56 -19.10
N ARG A 226 17.11 21.90 -19.20
CA ARG A 226 16.44 22.80 -18.24
C ARG A 226 14.92 22.56 -18.22
N SER A 227 14.28 22.49 -19.39
CA SER A 227 12.83 22.22 -19.51
C SER A 227 12.44 20.84 -18.95
N ALA A 228 13.20 19.79 -19.28
CA ALA A 228 13.01 18.44 -18.75
C ALA A 228 13.15 18.43 -17.22
N SER A 229 14.14 19.13 -16.67
CA SER A 229 14.36 19.25 -15.22
C SER A 229 13.17 19.89 -14.49
N ILE A 230 12.52 20.89 -15.09
CA ILE A 230 11.32 21.53 -14.52
C ILE A 230 10.13 20.55 -14.51
N ILE A 231 9.90 19.84 -15.62
CA ILE A 231 8.83 18.84 -15.74
C ILE A 231 9.05 17.70 -14.73
N GLN A 232 10.26 17.12 -14.69
CA GLN A 232 10.64 16.07 -13.75
C GLN A 232 10.46 16.52 -12.30
N ARG A 233 10.84 17.76 -11.94
CA ARG A 233 10.65 18.32 -10.59
C ARG A 233 9.17 18.37 -10.21
N LYS A 234 8.30 18.83 -11.11
CA LYS A 234 6.84 18.88 -10.87
C LYS A 234 6.22 17.48 -10.76
N VAL A 235 6.59 16.55 -11.64
CA VAL A 235 6.10 15.15 -11.60
C VAL A 235 6.55 14.43 -10.32
N ARG A 236 7.83 14.52 -9.94
CA ARG A 236 8.35 13.94 -8.68
C ARG A 236 7.61 14.52 -7.46
N SER A 237 7.47 15.85 -7.40
CA SER A 237 6.73 16.53 -6.33
C SER A 237 5.26 16.08 -6.23
N TYR A 238 4.58 15.93 -7.37
CA TYR A 238 3.20 15.41 -7.41
C TYR A 238 3.09 13.97 -6.90
N LEU A 239 3.98 13.06 -7.33
CA LEU A 239 3.99 11.67 -6.89
C LEU A 239 4.25 11.54 -5.39
N THR A 240 5.26 12.24 -4.87
CA THR A 240 5.56 12.27 -3.42
C THR A 240 4.39 12.86 -2.62
N ARG A 241 3.78 13.95 -3.09
CA ARG A 241 2.59 14.55 -2.43
C ARG A 241 1.40 13.60 -2.41
N LYS A 242 1.13 12.87 -3.50
CA LYS A 242 0.07 11.85 -3.57
C LYS A 242 0.31 10.74 -2.54
N SER A 243 1.54 10.21 -2.49
CA SER A 243 1.92 9.18 -1.51
C SER A 243 1.77 9.67 -0.06
N PHE A 244 2.29 10.87 0.26
CA PHE A 244 2.19 11.46 1.59
C PHE A 244 0.74 11.69 2.05
N VAL A 245 -0.14 12.16 1.17
CA VAL A 245 -1.57 12.36 1.49
C VAL A 245 -2.26 11.04 1.82
N LEU A 246 -1.99 9.98 1.07
CA LEU A 246 -2.52 8.63 1.35
C LEU A 246 -2.00 8.09 2.69
N LEU A 247 -0.68 8.15 2.92
CA LEU A 247 -0.06 7.71 4.17
C LEU A 247 -0.61 8.46 5.39
N ARG A 248 -0.77 9.80 5.27
CA ARG A 248 -1.38 10.64 6.32
C ARG A 248 -2.83 10.23 6.61
N GLN A 249 -3.61 9.92 5.59
CA GLN A 249 -5.00 9.49 5.77
C GLN A 249 -5.09 8.15 6.52
N SER A 250 -4.29 7.16 6.11
CA SER A 250 -4.21 5.86 6.81
C SER A 250 -3.72 6.01 8.25
N ALA A 251 -2.72 6.86 8.50
CA ALA A 251 -2.22 7.14 9.84
C ALA A 251 -3.30 7.78 10.74
N ILE A 252 -4.08 8.74 10.23
CA ILE A 252 -5.19 9.35 10.96
C ILE A 252 -6.28 8.32 11.28
N GLN A 253 -6.60 7.42 10.35
CA GLN A 253 -7.58 6.34 10.58
C GLN A 253 -7.12 5.38 11.69
N ILE A 254 -5.86 4.93 11.65
CA ILE A 254 -5.29 4.06 12.69
C ILE A 254 -5.27 4.78 14.04
N GLN A 255 -4.83 6.05 14.09
CA GLN A 255 -4.83 6.85 15.31
C GLN A 255 -6.22 7.05 15.90
N ALA A 256 -7.25 7.23 15.06
CA ALA A 256 -8.64 7.33 15.51
C ALA A 256 -9.11 6.02 16.16
N SER A 257 -8.89 4.87 15.51
CA SER A 257 -9.23 3.54 16.05
C SER A 257 -8.51 3.26 17.38
N CYS A 258 -7.21 3.56 17.47
CA CYS A 258 -6.45 3.41 18.72
C CYS A 258 -7.00 4.30 19.86
N ARG A 259 -7.37 5.56 19.57
CA ARG A 259 -7.98 6.46 20.56
C ARG A 259 -9.33 5.94 21.06
N VAL A 260 -10.17 5.43 20.16
CA VAL A 260 -11.45 4.79 20.53
C VAL A 260 -11.20 3.57 21.42
N GLN A 261 -10.28 2.68 21.04
CA GLN A 261 -10.02 1.45 21.79
C GLN A 261 -9.46 1.72 23.21
N VAL A 262 -8.59 2.73 23.36
CA VAL A 262 -8.13 3.21 24.68
C VAL A 262 -9.27 3.78 25.52
N ALA A 263 -10.18 4.56 24.91
CA ALA A 263 -11.36 5.11 25.58
C ALA A 263 -12.33 3.99 26.02
N CYS A 264 -12.60 3.01 25.17
CA CYS A 264 -13.42 1.84 25.48
C CYS A 264 -12.84 1.03 26.65
N HIS A 265 -11.53 0.75 26.65
CA HIS A 265 -10.88 0.04 27.75
C HIS A 265 -10.95 0.81 29.07
N ARG A 266 -10.75 2.14 29.05
CA ARG A 266 -10.92 2.99 30.24
C ARG A 266 -12.37 2.98 30.76
N TYR A 267 -13.35 3.06 29.87
CA TYR A 267 -14.77 2.96 30.22
C TYR A 267 -15.14 1.59 30.80
N GLU A 268 -14.62 0.50 30.22
CA GLU A 268 -14.85 -0.86 30.73
C GLU A 268 -14.28 -1.03 32.15
N LYS A 269 -13.09 -0.48 32.43
CA LYS A 269 -12.53 -0.44 33.79
C LYS A 269 -13.44 0.32 34.76
N MET A 270 -13.86 1.54 34.41
CA MET A 270 -14.78 2.34 35.23
C MET A 270 -16.11 1.62 35.47
N ARG A 271 -16.66 0.92 34.46
CA ARG A 271 -17.88 0.12 34.59
C ARG A 271 -17.72 -1.06 35.55
N LYS A 272 -16.56 -1.74 35.53
CA LYS A 272 -16.23 -2.83 36.48
C LYS A 272 -16.07 -2.29 37.90
N GLU A 273 -15.41 -1.15 38.07
CA GLU A 273 -15.23 -0.47 39.36
C GLU A 273 -16.59 -0.06 39.97
N ALA A 274 -17.46 0.59 39.18
CA ALA A 274 -18.81 0.96 39.62
C ALA A 274 -19.69 -0.25 39.98
N ALA A 275 -19.66 -1.32 39.17
CA ALA A 275 -20.38 -2.56 39.48
C ALA A 275 -19.88 -3.22 40.78
N CYS A 276 -18.56 -3.21 41.01
CA CYS A 276 -17.96 -3.69 42.26
C CYS A 276 -18.43 -2.86 43.46
N GLN A 277 -18.45 -1.52 43.34
CA GLN A 277 -18.97 -0.64 44.39
C GLN A 277 -20.46 -0.89 44.70
N MET A 278 -21.29 -1.10 43.68
CA MET A 278 -22.71 -1.47 43.88
C MET A 278 -22.84 -2.77 44.68
N ILE A 279 -22.17 -3.84 44.24
CA ILE A 279 -22.20 -5.16 44.91
C ILE A 279 -21.71 -5.03 46.36
N GLN A 280 -20.61 -4.30 46.61
CA GLN A 280 -20.11 -4.06 47.97
C GLN A 280 -21.12 -3.29 48.83
N LYS A 281 -21.76 -2.24 48.29
CA LYS A 281 -22.75 -1.42 49.00
C LYS A 281 -24.00 -2.24 49.35
N ASP A 282 -24.53 -3.02 48.41
CA ASP A 282 -25.71 -3.87 48.63
C ASP A 282 -25.41 -5.06 49.56
N LEU A 283 -24.22 -5.66 49.49
CA LEU A 283 -23.77 -6.68 50.44
C LEU A 283 -23.64 -6.13 51.87
N ARG A 284 -23.01 -4.96 52.05
CA ARG A 284 -22.91 -4.28 53.36
C ARG A 284 -24.29 -3.98 53.94
N MET A 285 -25.22 -3.46 53.11
CA MET A 285 -26.61 -3.21 53.51
C MET A 285 -27.32 -4.50 53.94
N TYR A 286 -27.21 -5.58 53.16
CA TYR A 286 -27.81 -6.87 53.48
C TYR A 286 -27.27 -7.44 54.79
N LEU A 287 -25.95 -7.41 55.01
CA LEU A 287 -25.33 -7.91 56.24
C LEU A 287 -25.78 -7.11 57.47
N ALA A 288 -25.82 -5.78 57.39
CA ALA A 288 -26.33 -4.92 58.46
C ALA A 288 -27.81 -5.21 58.78
N ARG A 289 -28.66 -5.30 57.75
CA ARG A 289 -30.10 -5.63 57.91
C ARG A 289 -30.31 -7.03 58.47
N LYS A 290 -29.47 -8.01 58.09
CA LYS A 290 -29.51 -9.38 58.62
C LYS A 290 -29.09 -9.45 60.08
N ALA A 291 -28.09 -8.67 60.49
CA ALA A 291 -27.69 -8.55 61.90
C ALA A 291 -28.79 -7.90 62.75
N TYR A 292 -29.35 -6.78 62.27
CA TYR A 292 -30.47 -6.09 62.93
C TYR A 292 -31.70 -7.00 63.07
N ASN A 293 -32.15 -7.64 61.98
CA ASN A 293 -33.28 -8.56 62.01
C ASN A 293 -33.06 -9.73 62.99
N ARG A 294 -31.85 -10.29 63.07
CA ARG A 294 -31.51 -11.33 64.07
C ARG A 294 -31.66 -10.80 65.50
N LEU A 295 -31.11 -9.62 65.79
CA LEU A 295 -31.22 -8.98 67.11
C LEU A 295 -32.68 -8.71 67.49
N CYS A 296 -33.48 -8.19 66.56
CA CYS A 296 -34.92 -7.98 66.76
C CYS A 296 -35.67 -9.29 67.00
N SER A 297 -35.40 -10.36 66.22
CA SER A 297 -36.02 -11.67 66.47
C SER A 297 -35.65 -12.24 67.84
N SER A 298 -34.38 -12.14 68.26
CA SER A 298 -33.96 -12.55 69.61
C SER A 298 -34.64 -11.73 70.70
N ALA A 299 -34.70 -10.40 70.56
CA ALA A 299 -35.40 -9.53 71.50
C ALA A 299 -36.90 -9.82 71.58
N VAL A 300 -37.58 -10.07 70.46
CA VAL A 300 -38.99 -10.46 70.44
C VAL A 300 -39.20 -11.82 71.11
N SER A 301 -38.36 -12.82 70.86
CA SER A 301 -38.44 -14.12 71.53
C SER A 301 -38.22 -14.04 73.05
N ILE A 302 -37.33 -13.15 73.51
CA ILE A 302 -37.14 -12.88 74.94
C ILE A 302 -38.39 -12.18 75.51
N GLN A 303 -38.91 -11.14 74.83
CA GLN A 303 -40.10 -10.42 75.27
C GLN A 303 -41.35 -11.29 75.31
N THR A 304 -41.57 -12.18 74.34
CA THR A 304 -42.69 -13.12 74.36
C THR A 304 -42.52 -14.16 75.47
N GLY A 305 -41.32 -14.69 75.67
CA GLY A 305 -41.00 -15.56 76.81
C GLY A 305 -41.29 -14.90 78.16
N MET A 306 -40.86 -13.65 78.37
CA MET A 306 -41.14 -12.87 79.57
C MET A 306 -42.65 -12.61 79.77
N ARG A 307 -43.37 -12.27 78.70
CA ARG A 307 -44.84 -12.08 78.76
C ARG A 307 -45.59 -13.37 79.11
N VAL A 308 -45.18 -14.51 78.53
CA VAL A 308 -45.73 -15.82 78.85
C VAL A 308 -45.41 -16.21 80.30
N MET A 309 -44.19 -15.98 80.77
CA MET A 309 -43.81 -16.22 82.17
C MET A 309 -44.65 -15.38 83.15
N GLY A 310 -44.87 -14.09 82.83
CA GLY A 310 -45.78 -13.22 83.59
C GLY A 310 -47.22 -13.75 83.64
N ALA A 311 -47.78 -14.12 82.50
CA ALA A 311 -49.13 -14.71 82.42
C ALA A 311 -49.24 -16.05 83.17
N CYS A 312 -48.20 -16.89 83.12
CA CYS A 312 -48.14 -18.15 83.87
C CYS A 312 -48.01 -17.93 85.38
N ASN A 313 -47.32 -16.88 85.82
CA ASN A 313 -47.24 -16.51 87.24
C ASN A 313 -48.59 -15.96 87.75
N GLU A 314 -49.25 -15.10 86.97
CA GLU A 314 -50.60 -14.61 87.25
C GLU A 314 -51.63 -15.77 87.31
N LEU A 315 -51.57 -16.71 86.37
CA LEU A 315 -52.42 -17.91 86.37
C LEU A 315 -52.10 -18.85 87.54
N ARG A 316 -50.84 -18.95 87.98
CA ARG A 316 -50.44 -19.70 89.19
C ARG A 316 -51.02 -19.04 90.44
N PHE A 317 -50.89 -17.72 90.58
CA PHE A 317 -51.46 -16.95 91.67
C PHE A 317 -52.98 -17.16 91.73
N ARG A 318 -53.71 -16.93 90.63
CA ARG A 318 -55.17 -17.17 90.54
C ARG A 318 -55.57 -18.61 90.90
N LYS A 319 -54.78 -19.62 90.54
CA LYS A 319 -55.01 -21.01 90.95
C LYS A 319 -54.84 -21.20 92.46
N GLN A 320 -53.82 -20.60 93.06
CA GLN A 320 -53.61 -20.61 94.51
C GLN A 320 -54.73 -19.87 95.26
N THR A 321 -55.16 -18.69 94.78
CA THR A 321 -56.30 -17.95 95.37
C THR A 321 -57.59 -18.77 95.29
N LYS A 322 -57.89 -19.39 94.14
CA LYS A 322 -59.07 -20.27 94.01
C LYS A 322 -59.00 -21.49 94.92
N ALA A 323 -57.84 -22.13 95.07
CA ALA A 323 -57.66 -23.24 96.00
C ALA A 323 -57.90 -22.81 97.45
N ALA A 324 -57.37 -21.65 97.86
CA ALA A 324 -57.62 -21.08 99.19
C ALA A 324 -59.11 -20.79 99.43
N ILE A 325 -59.81 -20.18 98.47
CA ILE A 325 -61.26 -19.93 98.55
C ILE A 325 -62.06 -21.23 98.68
N ILE A 326 -61.69 -22.29 97.94
CA ILE A 326 -62.35 -23.61 98.04
C ILE A 326 -62.14 -24.24 99.43
N ILE A 327 -60.93 -24.14 99.99
CA ILE A 327 -60.61 -24.62 101.35
C ILE A 327 -61.39 -23.83 102.41
N GLN A 328 -61.49 -22.51 102.24
CA GLN A 328 -62.26 -21.61 103.11
C GLN A 328 -63.76 -21.99 103.10
N ALA A 329 -64.35 -22.11 101.90
CA ALA A 329 -65.75 -22.47 101.72
C ALA A 329 -66.08 -23.87 102.26
N ALA A 330 -65.18 -24.85 102.08
CA ALA A 330 -65.35 -26.19 102.64
C ALA A 330 -65.43 -26.17 104.17
N LYS A 331 -64.56 -25.39 104.82
CA LYS A 331 -64.57 -25.18 106.28
C LYS A 331 -65.86 -24.50 106.75
N GLU A 332 -66.33 -23.50 106.01
CA GLU A 332 -67.60 -22.80 106.30
C GLU A 332 -68.82 -23.72 106.13
N THR A 333 -68.86 -24.57 105.10
CA THR A 333 -69.94 -25.58 104.96
C THR A 333 -69.94 -26.61 106.08
N GLY A 334 -68.77 -27.02 106.58
CA GLY A 334 -68.67 -27.92 107.74
C GLY A 334 -69.22 -27.28 109.02
N ALA A 335 -68.95 -25.99 109.25
CA ALA A 335 -69.54 -25.24 110.36
C ALA A 335 -71.07 -25.09 110.21
N LEU A 336 -71.57 -24.86 109.00
CA LEU A 336 -73.00 -24.74 108.72
C LEU A 336 -73.75 -26.06 108.97
N GLN A 337 -73.15 -27.20 108.61
CA GLN A 337 -73.71 -28.54 108.87
C GLN A 337 -73.76 -28.88 110.36
N ALA A 338 -72.75 -28.46 111.14
CA ALA A 338 -72.76 -28.61 112.60
C ALA A 338 -73.85 -27.75 113.29
N ALA A 339 -74.10 -26.54 112.79
CA ALA A 339 -75.20 -25.70 113.28
C ALA A 339 -76.58 -26.31 112.97
N LYS A 340 -76.75 -26.91 111.78
CA LYS A 340 -78.01 -27.53 111.35
C LYS A 340 -78.42 -28.70 112.27
N THR A 341 -77.52 -29.63 112.55
CA THR A 341 -77.83 -30.80 113.39
C THR A 341 -78.09 -30.44 114.86
N MET A 342 -77.56 -29.30 115.33
CA MET A 342 -77.83 -28.77 116.66
C MET A 342 -79.25 -28.17 116.76
N LEU A 343 -79.70 -27.48 115.71
CA LEU A 343 -81.08 -26.96 115.60
C LEU A 343 -82.12 -28.09 115.45
N GLU A 344 -81.81 -29.14 114.68
CA GLU A 344 -82.72 -30.28 114.49
C GLU A 344 -83.07 -30.95 115.82
N LYS A 345 -82.10 -31.14 116.73
CA LYS A 345 -82.36 -31.65 118.08
C LYS A 345 -83.26 -30.75 118.94
N GLN A 346 -83.11 -29.43 118.84
CA GLN A 346 -83.96 -28.50 119.60
C GLN A 346 -85.42 -28.55 119.14
N VAL A 347 -85.66 -28.80 117.84
CA VAL A 347 -87.02 -28.99 117.30
C VAL A 347 -87.65 -30.29 117.80
N GLU A 348 -86.90 -31.39 117.90
CA GLU A 348 -87.39 -32.65 118.47
C GLU A 348 -87.79 -32.50 119.94
N GLU A 349 -86.96 -31.82 120.75
CA GLU A 349 -87.22 -31.60 122.18
C GLU A 349 -88.45 -30.72 122.43
N LEU A 350 -88.60 -29.61 121.69
CA LEU A 350 -89.79 -28.74 121.76
C LEU A 350 -91.07 -29.48 121.29
N THR A 351 -90.94 -30.35 120.29
CA THR A 351 -92.06 -31.18 119.81
C THR A 351 -92.55 -32.15 120.88
N CYS A 352 -91.65 -32.68 121.70
CA CYS A 352 -91.98 -33.55 122.83
C CYS A 352 -92.79 -32.81 123.92
N GLN A 353 -92.37 -31.60 124.30
CA GLN A 353 -93.09 -30.78 125.29
C GLN A 353 -94.53 -30.45 124.83
N LEU A 354 -94.72 -30.13 123.55
CA LEU A 354 -96.03 -29.82 122.97
C LEU A 354 -97.02 -31.00 123.01
N GLN A 355 -96.53 -32.25 123.02
CA GLN A 355 -97.39 -33.44 123.17
C GLN A 355 -97.87 -33.65 124.62
N LEU A 356 -97.12 -33.17 125.61
CA LEU A 356 -97.49 -33.28 127.03
C LEU A 356 -98.68 -32.36 127.37
N GLU A 357 -98.61 -31.10 126.93
CA GLU A 357 -99.66 -30.08 127.01
C GLU A 357 -101.01 -30.59 126.46
N LYS A 358 -100.97 -31.27 125.30
CA LYS A 358 -102.15 -31.85 124.64
C LYS A 358 -102.82 -33.00 125.43
N ARG A 359 -102.12 -33.64 126.38
CA ARG A 359 -102.73 -34.64 127.28
C ARG A 359 -103.52 -33.97 128.40
N MET A 360 -102.98 -32.91 129.02
CA MET A 360 -103.63 -32.21 130.14
C MET A 360 -105.00 -31.62 129.75
N ARG A 361 -105.10 -31.02 128.55
CA ARG A 361 -106.36 -30.44 128.05
C ARG A 361 -107.46 -31.46 127.74
N LYS A 362 -107.19 -32.77 127.81
CA LYS A 362 -108.16 -33.82 127.45
C LYS A 362 -109.05 -34.29 128.63
N SER A 363 -108.60 -34.13 129.87
CA SER A 363 -109.36 -34.57 131.07
C SER A 363 -110.42 -33.57 131.53
N LEU A 364 -110.29 -32.29 131.17
CA LEU A 364 -111.13 -31.18 131.67
C LEU A 364 -112.44 -30.98 130.87
N LYS A 365 -112.82 -31.93 130.00
CA LYS A 365 -113.92 -31.78 129.04
C LYS A 365 -115.05 -32.81 129.17
N TYR A 366 -115.09 -33.60 130.24
CA TYR A 366 -116.05 -34.70 130.42
C TYR A 366 -117.35 -34.32 131.18
N TYR A 367 -117.45 -33.12 131.75
CA TYR A 367 -118.52 -32.81 132.73
C TYR A 367 -119.82 -32.20 132.17
N LEU A 368 -119.91 -31.83 130.89
CA LEU A 368 -121.12 -31.22 130.29
C LEU A 368 -121.33 -31.60 128.81
N GLY A 369 -122.56 -32.01 128.47
CA GLY A 369 -123.09 -31.97 127.09
C GLY A 369 -123.18 -33.30 126.32
N ASN A 370 -124.03 -34.23 126.77
CA ASN A 370 -124.48 -35.38 125.96
C ASN A 370 -125.78 -35.05 125.19
N ILE A 371 -126.13 -35.90 124.19
CA ILE A 371 -127.41 -35.96 123.41
C ILE A 371 -127.54 -34.85 122.34
N SER A 372 -127.85 -35.06 121.03
CA SER A 372 -127.96 -36.21 120.09
C SER A 372 -128.26 -35.65 118.66
N GLN A 373 -128.21 -36.31 117.48
CA GLN A 373 -127.65 -37.58 116.94
C GLN A 373 -127.69 -37.55 115.39
N GLY A 374 -126.82 -38.31 114.69
CA GLY A 374 -126.96 -38.68 113.26
C GLY A 374 -126.36 -37.69 112.22
N VAL A 375 -126.11 -38.04 110.94
CA VAL A 375 -126.24 -39.32 110.17
C VAL A 375 -125.17 -39.39 109.03
N ALA A 376 -124.57 -40.58 108.84
CA ALA A 376 -123.95 -41.24 107.64
C ALA A 376 -122.97 -40.54 106.62
N ASP A 377 -121.99 -41.37 106.20
CA ASP A 377 -121.38 -41.58 104.86
C ASP A 377 -120.68 -40.46 104.02
N GLY A 378 -119.76 -40.87 103.11
CA GLY A 378 -119.30 -40.00 102.00
C GLY A 378 -117.84 -40.13 101.52
N SER A 379 -117.56 -41.07 100.62
CA SER A 379 -116.27 -41.39 99.98
C SER A 379 -115.71 -40.40 98.92
N SER A 380 -114.40 -40.53 98.62
CA SER A 380 -113.72 -40.37 97.29
C SER A 380 -113.35 -38.96 96.73
N GLY A 381 -112.51 -38.94 95.68
CA GLY A 381 -112.03 -37.75 94.93
C GLY A 381 -110.64 -37.25 95.37
N SER A 382 -109.49 -37.38 94.67
CA SER A 382 -109.12 -37.48 93.23
C SER A 382 -108.87 -36.10 92.55
N PRO A 383 -108.17 -35.98 91.39
CA PRO A 383 -106.74 -35.61 91.40
C PRO A 383 -106.38 -34.55 90.31
N ILE A 384 -105.38 -34.85 89.45
CA ILE A 384 -104.94 -34.20 88.18
C ILE A 384 -103.78 -33.17 88.34
N ILE A 385 -102.54 -33.37 87.81
CA ILE A 385 -102.04 -33.68 86.42
C ILE A 385 -101.92 -32.39 85.58
N ASP A 386 -100.84 -32.06 84.85
CA ASP A 386 -99.58 -32.74 84.46
C ASP A 386 -98.41 -31.70 84.39
N GLY A 387 -97.14 -31.98 84.06
CA GLY A 387 -96.46 -33.24 83.71
C GLY A 387 -95.30 -33.02 82.71
N SER A 388 -94.30 -33.92 82.69
CA SER A 388 -93.17 -34.01 81.71
C SER A 388 -92.17 -32.82 81.65
N SER A 389 -90.87 -32.99 81.31
CA SER A 389 -90.01 -34.17 81.13
C SER A 389 -88.52 -33.84 81.42
N ALA A 390 -87.72 -34.85 81.77
CA ALA A 390 -86.26 -34.81 81.92
C ALA A 390 -85.54 -35.16 80.57
N PRO A 391 -84.21 -35.44 80.46
CA PRO A 391 -83.13 -35.44 81.45
C PRO A 391 -81.77 -34.82 80.98
N SER A 392 -80.74 -34.97 81.82
CA SER A 392 -79.30 -34.67 81.62
C SER A 392 -78.56 -35.82 80.86
N PRO A 393 -77.22 -36.06 80.97
CA PRO A 393 -76.00 -35.23 80.87
C PRO A 393 -74.90 -35.83 79.93
N ARG A 394 -73.68 -35.25 79.87
CA ARG A 394 -72.32 -35.90 80.00
C ARG A 394 -71.18 -35.48 79.03
N TYR A 395 -70.00 -35.43 79.65
CA TYR A 395 -68.58 -35.49 79.23
C TYR A 395 -68.16 -36.47 78.09
N PHE A 396 -66.97 -36.25 77.49
CA PHE A 396 -65.74 -37.11 77.50
C PHE A 396 -64.80 -36.94 76.25
N LEU A 397 -63.53 -37.31 76.44
CA LEU A 397 -62.31 -37.21 75.59
C LEU A 397 -62.36 -37.52 74.07
N GLY A 398 -61.31 -37.05 73.36
CA GLY A 398 -60.78 -37.62 72.10
C GLY A 398 -59.31 -37.21 71.88
N HIS A 399 -58.46 -38.07 71.31
CA HIS A 399 -56.98 -37.91 71.30
C HIS A 399 -56.36 -38.21 69.91
N CYS A 400 -55.16 -37.65 69.68
CA CYS A 400 -54.09 -38.12 68.76
C CYS A 400 -54.09 -37.81 67.24
N GLU A 401 -52.82 -37.76 66.79
CA GLU A 401 -52.18 -37.70 65.46
C GLU A 401 -51.93 -39.17 64.95
N PRO A 402 -51.14 -39.54 63.89
CA PRO A 402 -50.40 -38.74 62.89
C PRO A 402 -50.28 -39.30 61.42
N PHE A 403 -49.60 -38.50 60.57
CA PHE A 403 -48.55 -38.85 59.57
C PHE A 403 -48.70 -39.85 58.38
N MET A 404 -48.21 -39.38 57.21
CA MET A 404 -47.28 -40.02 56.23
C MET A 404 -47.73 -40.71 54.91
N ARG A 405 -47.36 -40.02 53.80
CA ARG A 405 -46.49 -40.43 52.65
C ARG A 405 -46.94 -41.37 51.49
N LEU A 406 -46.59 -40.85 50.30
CA LEU A 406 -45.79 -41.42 49.18
C LEU A 406 -46.45 -42.10 47.96
N ALA A 407 -45.86 -41.74 46.80
CA ALA A 407 -45.63 -42.54 45.58
C ALA A 407 -46.84 -42.89 44.67
N SER A 408 -46.67 -43.06 43.34
CA SER A 408 -45.64 -42.57 42.40
C SER A 408 -46.05 -42.86 40.93
N ASN A 409 -45.23 -42.40 39.96
CA ASN A 409 -45.01 -42.97 38.61
C ASN A 409 -46.08 -42.72 37.51
N LEU A 410 -45.72 -42.05 36.39
CA LEU A 410 -45.10 -42.53 35.12
C LEU A 410 -46.15 -43.16 34.14
N SER A 411 -46.10 -43.01 32.80
CA SER A 411 -45.25 -42.23 31.86
C SER A 411 -45.76 -42.41 30.39
N LYS A 412 -44.97 -41.96 29.38
CA LYS A 412 -44.95 -42.32 27.93
C LYS A 412 -45.67 -41.36 26.94
N LEU A 413 -45.17 -41.13 25.71
CA LEU A 413 -43.79 -41.14 25.13
C LEU A 413 -43.75 -40.56 23.69
N ASN A 414 -42.54 -40.48 23.10
CA ASN A 414 -42.16 -40.31 21.67
C ASN A 414 -42.19 -38.89 21.06
N LEU A 415 -41.15 -38.35 20.37
CA LEU A 415 -40.11 -38.81 19.38
C LEU A 415 -40.57 -38.69 17.90
N SER A 416 -39.74 -38.32 16.89
CA SER A 416 -38.32 -37.88 16.82
C SER A 416 -37.86 -37.46 15.40
N TYR A 417 -36.82 -36.60 15.27
CA TYR A 417 -35.63 -36.53 14.34
C TYR A 417 -35.69 -36.99 12.85
N PRO A 418 -34.84 -36.48 11.89
CA PRO A 418 -33.33 -36.50 11.84
C PRO A 418 -32.69 -35.26 11.13
N SER A 419 -31.44 -35.15 10.60
CA SER A 419 -30.03 -35.58 10.93
C SER A 419 -28.99 -34.84 10.03
N GLY A 420 -27.70 -34.72 10.41
CA GLY A 420 -26.55 -34.31 9.55
C GLY A 420 -25.68 -33.17 10.15
N VAL A 421 -24.48 -33.36 10.73
CA VAL A 421 -23.14 -33.81 10.20
C VAL A 421 -22.40 -32.69 9.42
N GLY A 422 -21.14 -32.31 9.73
CA GLY A 422 -20.16 -32.90 10.68
C GLY A 422 -18.93 -32.00 11.03
N PHE A 423 -17.92 -32.61 11.69
CA PHE A 423 -16.75 -31.99 12.36
C PHE A 423 -15.42 -32.15 11.58
N HIS A 424 -14.37 -31.35 11.90
CA HIS A 424 -13.07 -31.89 12.37
C HIS A 424 -12.09 -30.89 13.04
N SER A 425 -11.18 -31.47 13.84
CA SER A 425 -9.98 -30.99 14.57
C SER A 425 -9.07 -29.93 13.93
N GLY A 426 -8.16 -29.22 14.62
CA GLY A 426 -7.85 -29.15 16.07
C GLY A 426 -6.64 -29.96 16.58
N ARG A 427 -5.42 -29.37 16.64
CA ARG A 427 -4.39 -29.59 17.71
C ARG A 427 -3.10 -28.74 17.56
N THR A 428 -2.67 -28.19 18.71
CA THR A 428 -1.31 -28.02 19.26
C THR A 428 -0.11 -27.45 18.46
N SER A 429 0.55 -26.50 19.13
CA SER A 429 1.92 -25.93 19.00
C SER A 429 3.03 -26.64 18.21
N THR A 430 3.89 -25.82 17.59
CA THR A 430 5.36 -25.97 17.62
C THR A 430 6.02 -24.59 17.52
N ILE A 431 7.06 -24.34 18.34
CA ILE A 431 7.94 -23.17 18.22
C ILE A 431 9.08 -23.54 17.27
N LEU A 432 9.39 -22.69 16.29
CA LEU A 432 10.67 -22.74 15.59
C LEU A 432 11.10 -21.34 15.15
N LEU A 433 12.16 -20.82 15.77
CA LEU A 433 12.94 -19.74 15.20
C LEU A 433 13.70 -20.29 13.99
N LEU A 434 13.81 -19.51 12.90
CA LEU A 434 15.00 -19.56 12.05
C LEU A 434 15.25 -18.21 11.36
N HIS A 435 16.53 -17.90 11.21
CA HIS A 435 17.07 -16.63 10.73
C HIS A 435 16.48 -16.12 9.41
N LYS A 436 16.14 -14.82 9.39
CA LYS A 436 16.81 -13.89 8.47
C LYS A 436 17.25 -12.62 9.21
N GLN A 437 18.55 -12.55 9.47
CA GLN A 437 19.24 -11.45 10.11
C GLN A 437 20.08 -10.74 9.05
N ALA A 438 19.54 -9.65 8.49
CA ALA A 438 20.24 -8.79 7.54
C ALA A 438 19.63 -7.38 7.56
N ASP A 439 20.48 -6.38 7.34
CA ASP A 439 20.13 -5.05 6.80
C ASP A 439 19.13 -4.17 7.57
N PHE A 440 19.17 -4.22 8.91
CA PHE A 440 18.56 -3.18 9.77
C PHE A 440 19.61 -2.31 10.50
N GLN A 441 20.76 -2.07 9.86
CA GLN A 441 21.91 -1.37 10.45
C GLN A 441 22.53 -0.32 9.50
N SER A 442 21.69 0.38 8.71
CA SER A 442 22.14 1.40 7.74
C SER A 442 21.19 2.62 7.63
N TYR A 443 20.51 2.99 8.73
CA TYR A 443 19.57 4.13 8.74
C TYR A 443 19.67 5.06 9.97
N MET A 444 20.76 4.95 10.74
CA MET A 444 21.06 5.80 11.91
C MET A 444 22.54 6.22 11.94
N MET A 445 23.11 6.56 10.77
CA MET A 445 24.47 7.11 10.68
C MET A 445 24.67 7.99 9.43
N MET A 446 23.92 9.08 9.34
CA MET A 446 24.17 10.22 8.43
C MET A 446 23.57 11.50 9.04
N LEU A 447 24.18 11.96 10.13
CA LEU A 447 23.98 13.30 10.71
C LEU A 447 25.35 13.89 11.04
N ASP A 448 26.12 14.19 9.98
CA ASP A 448 27.38 14.93 10.04
C ASP A 448 27.41 15.94 8.88
N ASP A 449 26.77 17.10 9.09
CA ASP A 449 27.12 18.33 8.37
C ASP A 449 28.37 18.91 9.06
N PRO A 450 29.45 19.19 8.30
CA PRO A 450 30.03 20.52 8.43
C PRO A 450 30.55 21.09 7.10
N PHE A 451 29.75 21.95 6.46
CA PHE A 451 30.25 22.90 5.45
C PHE A 451 30.33 24.31 6.05
N THR A 452 31.49 24.65 6.62
CA THR A 452 31.76 25.96 7.23
C THR A 452 33.14 26.50 6.88
N LYS A 453 33.40 26.72 5.57
CA LYS A 453 34.26 27.74 4.97
C LYS A 453 34.31 27.59 3.45
#